data_AF-A0A426QV14-F1
#
_entry.id   AF-A0A426QV14-F1
#
_cell.length_a   1.000
_cell.length_b   1.000
_cell.length_c   1.000
_cell.angle_alpha   90.00
_cell.angle_beta   90.00
_cell.angle_gamma   90.00
#
_symmetry.space_group_name_H-M   'P 1'
#
loop_
_entity.id
_entity.type
_entity.pdbx_description
1 polymer ?
#
loop_
_entity_poly.entity_id
_entity_poly.type
_entity_poly.pdbx_seq_one_letter_code
_entity_poly.pdbx_strand_id
1 'polypeptide(L)'
;MILALVAVHALTIEEVIGFRLDHLDRSAGRATVTRPHTRHTFWLDEFTAEVLRDWLIYRQRRWPTSTNPYLLITRVTAPTALPGSRHYITRPFRDLGITARELRVDRILDEAAHSGDPVALMTVFGIGTTTAVRYVRTAHPGRFDVDPTAP
;
A
#
# COMPACT_ATOMS: atom_id res chain seq x y z
N MET A 1 0.58 -9.33 -6.92
CA MET A 1 0.97 -8.86 -5.56
C MET A 1 1.30 -7.37 -5.53
N ILE A 2 2.30 -6.88 -6.27
CA ILE A 2 2.72 -5.46 -6.23
C ILE A 2 1.54 -4.51 -6.46
N LEU A 3 0.73 -4.78 -7.50
CA LEU A 3 -0.47 -3.99 -7.79
C LEU A 3 -1.44 -3.99 -6.61
N ALA A 4 -1.71 -5.15 -5.97
CA ALA A 4 -2.63 -5.24 -4.83
C ALA A 4 -2.16 -4.42 -3.62
N LEU A 5 -0.86 -4.43 -3.31
CA LEU A 5 -0.29 -3.60 -2.23
C LEU A 5 -0.55 -2.11 -2.44
N VAL A 6 -0.53 -1.64 -3.69
CA VAL A 6 -0.79 -0.22 -4.02
C VAL A 6 -2.28 0.06 -4.19
N ALA A 7 -2.98 -0.77 -4.97
CA ALA A 7 -4.37 -0.57 -5.35
C ALA A 7 -5.36 -0.83 -4.22
N VAL A 8 -5.05 -1.70 -3.26
CA VAL A 8 -5.96 -2.02 -2.15
C VAL A 8 -5.55 -1.30 -0.87
N HIS A 9 -4.25 -1.36 -0.55
CA HIS A 9 -3.71 -0.86 0.72
C HIS A 9 -3.05 0.52 0.61
N ALA A 10 -3.07 1.15 -0.57
CA ALA A 10 -2.50 2.47 -0.81
C ALA A 10 -1.03 2.62 -0.37
N LEU A 11 -0.23 1.56 -0.50
CA LEU A 11 1.21 1.66 -0.27
C LEU A 11 1.87 2.51 -1.36
N THR A 12 2.90 3.25 -0.95
CA THR A 12 3.83 3.94 -1.85
C THR A 12 4.85 2.95 -2.42
N ILE A 13 5.51 3.33 -3.51
CA ILE A 13 6.60 2.51 -4.08
C ILE A 13 7.75 2.33 -3.10
N GLU A 14 8.10 3.34 -2.30
CA GLU A 14 9.15 3.20 -1.28
C GLU A 14 8.78 2.17 -0.22
N GLU A 15 7.52 2.17 0.23
CA GLU A 15 7.02 1.17 1.18
C GLU A 15 7.04 -0.23 0.57
N VAL A 16 6.68 -0.38 -0.72
CA VAL A 16 6.73 -1.67 -1.43
C VAL A 16 8.17 -2.17 -1.62
N ILE A 17 9.11 -1.29 -1.98
CA ILE A 17 10.54 -1.62 -2.10
C ILE A 17 11.10 -2.03 -0.74
N GLY A 18 10.79 -1.26 0.30
CA GLY A 18 11.27 -1.47 1.66
C GLY A 18 10.53 -2.56 2.43
N PHE A 19 9.52 -3.20 1.83
CA PHE A 19 8.66 -4.14 2.53
C PHE A 19 9.41 -5.43 2.87
N ARG A 20 9.46 -5.78 4.16
CA ARG A 20 10.19 -6.95 4.67
C ARG A 20 9.25 -8.06 5.14
N LEU A 21 9.79 -9.26 5.28
CA LEU A 21 9.05 -10.43 5.74
C LEU A 21 8.62 -10.32 7.21
N ASP A 22 9.43 -9.66 8.05
CA ASP A 22 9.13 -9.39 9.46
C ASP A 22 8.06 -8.30 9.67
N HIS A 23 7.70 -7.57 8.61
CA HIS A 23 6.56 -6.65 8.61
C HIS A 23 5.20 -7.37 8.48
N LEU A 24 5.20 -8.67 8.16
CA LEU A 24 4.01 -9.50 8.03
C LEU A 24 3.76 -10.29 9.31
N ASP A 25 2.60 -10.05 9.92
CA ASP A 25 2.04 -10.96 10.90
C ASP A 25 1.10 -11.93 10.18
N ARG A 26 1.67 -13.07 9.77
CA ARG A 26 0.96 -14.11 9.02
C ARG A 26 -0.15 -14.78 9.82
N SER A 27 0.04 -14.90 11.13
CA SER A 27 -0.98 -15.45 12.04
C SER A 27 -2.19 -14.54 12.14
N ALA A 28 -1.97 -13.23 12.19
CA ALA A 28 -3.03 -12.24 12.29
C ALA A 28 -3.55 -11.76 10.93
N GLY A 29 -2.93 -12.12 9.81
CA GLY A 29 -3.29 -11.57 8.50
C GLY A 29 -3.05 -10.05 8.41
N ARG A 30 -2.05 -9.54 9.15
CA ARG A 30 -1.75 -8.12 9.23
C ARG A 30 -0.40 -7.81 8.61
N ALA A 31 -0.29 -6.59 8.13
CA ALA A 31 0.92 -6.02 7.58
C ALA A 31 1.20 -4.68 8.26
N THR A 32 2.48 -4.35 8.42
CA THR A 32 2.90 -3.10 9.04
C THR A 32 3.87 -2.34 8.16
N VAL A 33 3.64 -1.05 7.96
CA VAL A 33 4.58 -0.14 7.29
C VAL A 33 5.01 0.96 8.24
N THR A 34 6.26 1.37 8.14
CA THR A 34 6.79 2.53 8.86
C THR A 34 6.75 3.74 7.95
N ARG A 35 6.11 4.80 8.42
CA ARG A 35 6.05 6.12 7.79
C ARG A 35 6.79 7.13 8.66
N PRO A 36 7.19 8.30 8.12
CA PRO A 36 8.00 9.27 8.86
C PRO A 36 7.48 9.64 10.25
N HIS A 37 6.17 9.62 10.46
CA HIS A 37 5.55 10.04 11.72
C HIS A 37 4.63 8.99 12.35
N THR A 38 4.54 7.79 11.77
CA THR A 38 3.64 6.75 12.29
C THR A 38 4.05 5.36 11.83
N ARG A 39 3.71 4.36 12.65
CA ARG A 39 3.68 2.96 12.24
C ARG A 39 2.24 2.61 11.93
N HIS A 40 1.96 2.25 10.69
CA HIS A 40 0.62 1.90 10.25
C HIS A 40 0.51 0.39 10.08
N THR A 41 -0.38 -0.21 10.86
CA THR A 41 -0.75 -1.62 10.73
C THR A 41 -2.12 -1.71 10.09
N PHE A 42 -2.24 -2.54 9.06
CA PHE A 42 -3.47 -2.77 8.32
C PHE A 42 -3.71 -4.27 8.14
N TRP A 43 -4.97 -4.62 7.91
CA TRP A 43 -5.38 -5.97 7.59
C TRP A 43 -5.21 -6.22 6.09
N LEU A 44 -4.69 -7.39 5.75
CA LEU A 44 -4.67 -7.86 4.39
C LEU A 44 -6.09 -8.33 4.05
N ASP A 45 -6.66 -7.78 2.98
CA ASP A 45 -7.91 -8.33 2.46
C ASP A 45 -7.68 -9.74 1.91
N GLU A 46 -8.76 -10.49 1.71
CA GLU A 46 -8.69 -11.89 1.29
C GLU A 46 -7.88 -12.08 0.00
N PHE A 47 -8.10 -11.22 -0.99
CA PHE A 47 -7.41 -11.29 -2.28
C PHE A 47 -5.92 -10.95 -2.13
N THR A 48 -5.56 -9.90 -1.40
CA THR A 48 -4.14 -9.58 -1.18
C THR A 48 -3.45 -10.69 -0.37
N ALA A 49 -4.13 -11.26 0.63
CA ALA A 49 -3.60 -12.37 1.42
C ALA A 49 -3.34 -13.62 0.57
N GLU A 50 -4.23 -13.93 -0.37
CA GLU A 50 -4.05 -15.04 -1.31
C GLU A 50 -2.86 -14.84 -2.22
N VAL A 51 -2.80 -13.70 -2.90
CA VAL A 51 -1.72 -13.41 -3.84
C VAL A 51 -0.36 -13.29 -3.12
N LEU A 52 -0.35 -12.81 -1.87
CA LEU A 52 0.84 -12.80 -1.02
C LEU A 52 1.28 -14.23 -0.66
N ARG A 53 0.35 -15.12 -0.32
CA ARG A 53 0.64 -16.53 -0.01
C ARG A 53 1.31 -17.22 -1.19
N ASP A 54 0.75 -17.06 -2.39
CA ASP A 54 1.30 -17.64 -3.62
C ASP A 54 2.70 -17.12 -3.91
N TRP A 55 2.92 -15.82 -3.72
CA TRP A 55 4.25 -15.23 -3.85
C TRP A 55 5.24 -15.82 -2.83
N LEU A 56 4.86 -15.98 -1.57
CA LEU A 56 5.73 -16.53 -0.53
C LEU A 56 6.10 -17.99 -0.84
N ILE A 57 5.15 -18.79 -1.31
CA ILE A 57 5.39 -20.17 -1.75
C ILE A 57 6.35 -20.19 -2.94
N TYR A 58 6.09 -19.38 -3.97
CA TYR A 58 6.96 -19.27 -5.14
C TYR A 58 8.38 -18.84 -4.75
N ARG A 59 8.51 -17.80 -3.92
CA ARG A 59 9.79 -17.27 -3.44
C ARG A 59 10.59 -18.35 -2.69
N GLN A 60 9.95 -19.08 -1.79
CA GLN A 60 10.60 -20.16 -1.03
C GLN A 60 11.05 -21.31 -1.94
N ARG A 61 10.24 -21.70 -2.93
CA ARG A 61 10.63 -22.73 -3.91
C ARG A 61 11.76 -22.28 -4.82
N ARG A 62 11.74 -21.02 -5.25
CA ARG A 62 12.70 -20.47 -6.21
C ARG A 62 14.07 -20.18 -5.60
N TRP A 63 14.10 -19.76 -4.34
CA TRP A 63 15.30 -19.40 -3.58
C TRP A 63 15.25 -19.96 -2.15
N PRO A 64 15.32 -21.30 -1.99
CA PRO A 64 15.08 -21.96 -0.70
C PRO A 64 16.11 -21.62 0.39
N THR A 65 17.31 -21.19 -0.01
CA THR A 65 18.42 -20.83 0.89
C THR A 65 18.59 -19.32 1.07
N SER A 66 17.73 -18.49 0.47
CA SER A 66 17.84 -17.04 0.57
C SER A 66 17.46 -16.55 1.96
N THR A 67 18.39 -15.84 2.60
CA THR A 67 18.17 -15.14 3.88
C THR A 67 17.78 -13.67 3.70
N ASN A 68 17.50 -13.25 2.46
CA ASN A 68 17.14 -11.87 2.16
C ASN A 68 15.85 -11.48 2.93
N PRO A 69 15.85 -10.39 3.72
CA PRO A 69 14.70 -10.04 4.55
C PRO A 69 13.56 -9.37 3.77
N TYR A 70 13.80 -8.89 2.55
CA TYR A 70 12.79 -8.19 1.76
C TYR A 70 11.77 -9.15 1.16
N LEU A 71 10.51 -8.70 1.15
CA LEU A 71 9.38 -9.44 0.60
C LEU A 71 9.57 -9.66 -0.90
N LEU A 72 9.85 -8.57 -1.62
CA LEU A 72 10.05 -8.57 -3.06
C LEU A 72 11.54 -8.65 -3.39
N ILE A 73 11.93 -9.77 -3.98
CA ILE A 73 13.30 -10.04 -4.41
C ILE A 73 13.31 -10.57 -5.84
N THR A 74 14.48 -10.53 -6.46
CA THR A 74 14.73 -11.04 -7.80
C THR A 74 15.84 -12.08 -7.75
N ARG A 75 16.14 -12.76 -8.87
CA ARG A 75 17.29 -13.67 -8.93
C ARG A 75 18.60 -12.99 -8.59
N VAL A 76 18.73 -11.70 -8.94
CA VAL A 76 19.93 -10.90 -8.69
C VAL A 76 20.06 -10.53 -7.21
N THR A 77 18.94 -10.24 -6.54
CA THR A 77 18.95 -9.75 -5.14
C THR A 77 18.70 -10.85 -4.12
N ALA A 78 18.22 -12.02 -4.53
CA ALA A 78 18.03 -13.19 -3.67
C ALA A 78 19.27 -13.59 -2.85
N PRO A 79 20.52 -13.58 -3.37
CA PRO A 79 21.70 -13.91 -2.58
C PRO A 79 22.24 -12.72 -1.78
N THR A 80 21.56 -11.56 -1.77
CA THR A 80 22.02 -10.34 -1.10
C THR A 80 21.06 -9.94 0.03
N ALA A 81 21.37 -8.85 0.72
CA ALA A 81 20.49 -8.18 1.68
C ALA A 81 19.85 -6.91 1.11
N LEU A 82 19.59 -6.89 -0.21
CA LEU A 82 18.99 -5.73 -0.91
C LEU A 82 17.59 -6.06 -1.42
N PRO A 83 16.67 -5.08 -1.48
CA PRO A 83 15.35 -5.29 -2.05
C PRO A 83 15.42 -5.53 -3.56
N GLY A 84 14.32 -6.02 -4.15
CA GLY A 84 14.12 -5.97 -5.59
C GLY A 84 14.29 -4.55 -6.14
N SER A 85 14.84 -4.43 -7.34
CA SER A 85 15.10 -3.10 -7.91
C SER A 85 13.80 -2.32 -8.15
N ARG A 86 13.87 -0.99 -8.07
CA ARG A 86 12.75 -0.10 -8.42
C ARG A 86 12.20 -0.45 -9.80
N HIS A 87 13.07 -0.67 -10.79
CA HIS A 87 12.66 -1.02 -12.15
C HIS A 87 11.82 -2.30 -12.20
N TYR A 88 12.17 -3.33 -11.43
CA TYR A 88 11.38 -4.55 -11.33
C TYR A 88 10.01 -4.28 -10.68
N ILE A 89 10.01 -3.52 -9.58
CA ILE A 89 8.79 -3.23 -8.81
C ILE A 89 7.83 -2.32 -9.58
N THR A 90 8.32 -1.38 -10.38
CA THR A 90 7.47 -0.46 -11.15
C THR A 90 7.02 -1.02 -12.50
N ARG A 91 7.59 -2.16 -12.95
CA ARG A 91 7.25 -2.77 -14.24
C ARG A 91 5.74 -3.00 -14.46
N PRO A 92 4.98 -3.59 -13.51
CA PRO A 92 3.56 -3.85 -13.73
C PRO A 92 2.75 -2.58 -14.02
N PHE A 93 3.12 -1.45 -13.43
CA PHE A 93 2.45 -0.16 -13.65
C PHE A 93 2.73 0.38 -15.05
N ARG A 94 4.00 0.34 -15.46
CA ARG A 94 4.41 0.73 -16.82
C ARG A 94 3.74 -0.12 -17.89
N ASP A 95 3.66 -1.43 -17.66
CA ASP A 95 3.02 -2.37 -18.59
C ASP A 95 1.51 -2.08 -18.72
N LEU A 96 0.88 -1.49 -17.70
CA LEU A 96 -0.50 -1.01 -17.70
C LEU A 96 -0.68 0.46 -18.14
N GLY A 97 0.41 1.18 -18.43
CA GLY A 97 0.35 2.60 -18.79
C GLY A 97 -0.10 3.54 -17.66
N ILE A 98 -0.04 3.11 -16.40
CA ILE A 98 -0.41 3.90 -15.22
C ILE A 98 0.80 4.06 -14.31
N THR A 99 0.79 5.08 -13.46
CA THR A 99 1.77 5.19 -12.36
C THR A 99 1.21 4.61 -11.07
N ALA A 100 2.10 4.10 -10.21
CA ALA A 100 1.70 3.68 -8.87
C ALA A 100 1.13 4.82 -8.02
N ARG A 101 1.54 6.07 -8.30
CA ARG A 101 1.00 7.26 -7.63
C ARG A 101 -0.46 7.48 -8.01
N GLU A 102 -0.80 7.40 -9.30
CA GLU A 102 -2.18 7.53 -9.77
C GLU A 102 -3.05 6.45 -9.15
N LEU A 103 -2.62 5.18 -9.21
CA LEU A 103 -3.37 4.07 -8.63
C LEU A 103 -3.59 4.23 -7.11
N ARG A 104 -2.57 4.74 -6.41
CA ARG A 104 -2.68 5.04 -4.99
C ARG A 104 -3.66 6.19 -4.71
N VAL A 105 -3.63 7.25 -5.51
CA VAL A 105 -4.53 8.41 -5.38
C VAL A 105 -5.97 7.99 -5.64
N ASP A 106 -6.19 7.22 -6.71
CA ASP A 106 -7.48 6.65 -7.09
C ASP A 106 -8.10 5.85 -5.94
N ARG A 107 -7.34 4.90 -5.37
CA ARG A 107 -7.82 4.11 -4.22
C ARG A 107 -8.20 4.97 -3.00
N ILE A 108 -7.44 6.03 -2.70
CA ILE A 108 -7.75 6.90 -1.56
C ILE A 108 -8.98 7.76 -1.84
N LEU A 109 -9.16 8.24 -3.08
CA LEU A 109 -10.33 8.99 -3.49
C LEU A 109 -11.60 8.13 -3.48
N ASP A 110 -11.50 6.87 -3.91
CA ASP A 110 -12.58 5.88 -3.83
C ASP A 110 -13.07 5.69 -2.38
N GLU A 111 -12.15 5.43 -1.45
CA GLU A 111 -12.51 5.33 -0.03
C GLU A 111 -13.05 6.66 0.53
N ALA A 112 -12.51 7.79 0.08
CA ALA A 112 -12.97 9.10 0.52
C ALA A 112 -14.41 9.37 0.04
N ALA A 113 -14.73 8.99 -1.20
CA ALA A 113 -16.06 9.07 -1.77
C ALA A 113 -17.04 8.17 -1.02
N HIS A 114 -16.62 6.95 -0.67
CA HIS A 114 -17.44 6.00 0.07
C HIS A 114 -17.71 6.42 1.53
N SER A 115 -16.65 6.75 2.27
CA SER A 115 -16.75 7.03 3.72
C SER A 115 -17.13 8.48 4.04
N GLY A 116 -16.64 9.45 3.26
CA GLY A 116 -16.75 10.87 3.57
C GLY A 116 -16.13 11.26 4.92
N ASP A 117 -15.24 10.44 5.48
CA ASP A 117 -14.69 10.60 6.82
C ASP A 117 -13.15 10.57 6.80
N PRO A 118 -12.46 11.67 7.20
CA PRO A 118 -11.02 11.69 7.30
C PRO A 118 -10.46 10.66 8.29
N VAL A 119 -11.17 10.34 9.37
CA VAL A 119 -10.72 9.37 10.38
C VAL A 119 -10.72 7.95 9.80
N ALA A 120 -11.72 7.62 8.97
CA ALA A 120 -11.72 6.38 8.19
C ALA A 120 -10.47 6.27 7.29
N LEU A 121 -10.13 7.31 6.53
CA LEU A 121 -8.93 7.29 5.68
C LEU A 121 -7.63 7.14 6.48
N MET A 122 -7.53 7.80 7.63
CA MET A 122 -6.40 7.67 8.54
C MET A 122 -6.28 6.24 9.06
N THR A 123 -7.41 5.59 9.38
CA THR A 123 -7.45 4.22 9.88
C THR A 123 -7.05 3.22 8.78
N VAL A 124 -7.69 3.32 7.61
CA VAL A 124 -7.51 2.38 6.51
C VAL A 124 -6.12 2.52 5.87
N PHE A 125 -5.66 3.75 5.66
CA PHE A 125 -4.43 3.99 4.91
C PHE A 125 -3.28 4.57 5.72
N GLY A 126 -3.45 4.94 6.99
CA GLY A 126 -2.38 5.49 7.82
C GLY A 126 -1.85 6.85 7.34
N ILE A 127 -2.65 7.59 6.56
CA ILE A 127 -2.26 8.91 6.05
C ILE A 127 -2.45 9.98 7.13
N GLY A 128 -1.70 11.08 7.05
CA GLY A 128 -1.83 12.18 8.02
C GLY A 128 -3.15 12.94 7.89
N THR A 129 -3.60 13.56 8.99
CA THR A 129 -4.90 14.26 9.09
C THR A 129 -5.12 15.29 7.99
N THR A 130 -4.13 16.15 7.71
CA THR A 130 -4.23 17.17 6.66
C THR A 130 -4.47 16.56 5.29
N THR A 131 -3.79 15.45 4.98
CA THR A 131 -3.96 14.72 3.73
C THR A 131 -5.33 14.06 3.66
N ALA A 132 -5.78 13.44 4.75
CA ALA A 132 -7.11 12.82 4.83
C ALA A 132 -8.24 13.84 4.61
N VAL A 133 -8.21 14.97 5.31
CA VAL A 133 -9.20 16.06 5.14
C VAL A 133 -9.21 16.57 3.70
N ARG A 134 -8.05 16.71 3.06
CA ARG A 134 -7.97 17.13 1.65
C ARG A 134 -8.67 16.15 0.73
N TYR A 135 -8.43 14.85 0.87
CA TYR A 135 -9.07 13.84 0.03
C TYR A 135 -10.60 13.82 0.21
N VAL A 136 -11.08 13.92 1.45
CA VAL A 136 -12.52 13.98 1.72
C VAL A 136 -13.16 15.24 1.13
N ARG A 137 -12.51 16.41 1.22
CA ARG A 137 -12.97 17.63 0.55
C ARG A 137 -13.03 17.49 -0.96
N THR A 138 -12.02 16.84 -1.56
CA THR A 138 -11.99 16.59 -3.00
C THR A 138 -13.12 15.65 -3.43
N ALA A 139 -13.43 14.62 -2.66
CA ALA A 139 -14.52 13.68 -2.96
C ALA A 139 -15.92 14.24 -2.63
N HIS A 140 -16.01 15.16 -1.65
CA HIS A 140 -17.26 15.74 -1.16
C HIS A 140 -17.17 17.28 -1.08
N PRO A 141 -17.14 18.00 -2.22
CA PRO A 141 -16.97 19.45 -2.24
C PRO A 141 -18.07 20.18 -1.44
N GLY A 142 -19.33 19.79 -1.62
CA GLY A 142 -20.49 20.43 -0.97
C GLY A 142 -20.62 20.20 0.54
N ARG A 143 -19.80 19.32 1.14
CA ARG A 143 -19.84 19.04 2.59
C ARG A 143 -19.09 20.07 3.43
N PHE A 144 -18.26 20.88 2.79
CA PHE A 144 -17.45 21.91 3.45
C PHE A 144 -17.70 23.31 2.88
N ASP A 145 -18.70 23.46 2.03
CA ASP A 145 -19.19 24.78 1.66
C ASP A 145 -19.74 25.46 2.91
N VAL A 146 -19.27 26.68 3.17
CA VAL A 146 -19.87 27.55 4.17
C VAL A 146 -21.23 27.95 3.61
N ASP A 147 -22.32 27.64 4.31
CA ASP A 147 -23.64 28.11 3.94
C ASP A 147 -23.62 29.66 3.91
N PRO A 148 -23.78 30.30 2.74
CA PRO A 148 -23.75 31.76 2.64
C PRO A 148 -24.94 32.43 3.35
N THR A 149 -25.91 31.64 3.83
CA THR A 149 -27.08 32.10 4.59
C THR A 149 -27.06 31.71 6.07
N ALA A 150 -25.98 31.11 6.57
CA ALA A 150 -25.83 30.88 8.01
C ALA A 150 -25.83 32.24 8.77
N PRO A 151 -26.64 32.38 9.83
CA PRO A 151 -26.84 33.65 10.54
C PRO A 151 -25.60 34.15 11.28
#